data_AF-A0A2A8DKD3-F1
#
_entry.id   AF-A0A2A8DKD3-F1
#
_cell.length_a   1.000
_cell.length_b   1.000
_cell.length_c   1.000
_cell.angle_alpha   90.00
_cell.angle_beta   90.00
_cell.angle_gamma   90.00
#
_symmetry.space_group_name_H-M   'P 1'
#
loop_
_entity.id
_entity.type
_entity.pdbx_description
1 polymer ?
#
loop_
_entity_poly.entity_id
_entity_poly.type
_entity_poly.pdbx_seq_one_letter_code
_entity_poly.pdbx_strand_id
1 'polypeptide(L)'
;MIDDPYSNKQIAVIKTDGNNISANKSVEGLTDEYGHEAGYMSAVLKWASSYNIGMELTNENFQFYKVSPINPIDTKTITSSIGYNIGGEIKVSDKADGGGVALK
;
A
#
# COMPACT_ATOMS: atom_id res chain seq x y z
N MET A 1 -7.58 17.51 -1.05
CA MET A 1 -8.13 17.76 -2.40
C MET A 1 -7.34 18.88 -3.04
N ILE A 2 -7.12 18.82 -4.35
CA ILE A 2 -6.47 19.89 -5.11
C ILE A 2 -7.56 20.76 -5.69
N ASP A 3 -7.49 22.06 -5.42
CA ASP A 3 -8.38 23.07 -5.95
C ASP A 3 -7.62 23.86 -7.02
N ASP A 4 -7.98 23.69 -8.28
CA ASP A 4 -7.34 24.34 -9.43
C ASP A 4 -8.39 25.06 -10.28
N PRO A 5 -8.42 26.40 -10.29
CA PRO A 5 -9.38 27.18 -11.07
C PRO A 5 -9.19 27.03 -12.59
N TYR A 6 -8.06 26.45 -13.03
CA TYR A 6 -7.76 26.16 -14.43
C TYR A 6 -8.08 24.72 -14.83
N SER A 7 -8.63 23.91 -13.91
CA SER A 7 -9.10 22.55 -14.19
C SER A 7 -10.60 22.46 -13.96
N ASN A 8 -11.30 21.77 -14.88
CA ASN A 8 -12.74 21.50 -14.74
C ASN A 8 -13.02 20.21 -13.95
N LYS A 9 -12.02 19.62 -13.29
CA LYS A 9 -12.14 18.35 -12.55
C LYS A 9 -11.57 18.50 -11.15
N GLN A 10 -12.29 17.98 -10.15
CA GLN A 10 -11.78 17.87 -8.79
C GLN A 10 -10.86 16.66 -8.68
N ILE A 11 -9.65 16.86 -8.17
CA ILE A 11 -8.63 15.80 -8.05
C ILE A 11 -8.29 15.58 -6.57
N ALA A 12 -8.31 14.32 -6.14
CA ALA A 12 -7.84 13.90 -4.84
C ALA A 12 -6.64 12.96 -5.00
N VAL A 13 -5.59 13.22 -4.23
CA VAL A 13 -4.45 12.31 -4.08
C VAL A 13 -4.63 11.60 -2.74
N ILE A 14 -4.67 10.27 -2.78
CA ILE A 14 -4.83 9.43 -1.60
C ILE A 14 -3.53 8.65 -1.42
N LYS A 15 -2.99 8.68 -0.20
CA LYS A 15 -1.90 7.81 0.22
C LYS A 15 -2.42 6.82 1.26
N THR A 16 -1.96 5.58 1.17
CA THR A 16 -2.36 4.49 2.06
C THR A 16 -1.22 4.06 3.00
N ASP A 17 -0.17 4.90 3.09
CA ASP A 17 0.97 4.72 3.98
C ASP A 17 0.59 4.93 5.46
N GLY A 18 1.42 4.39 6.36
CA GLY A 18 1.20 4.49 7.82
C GLY A 18 0.34 3.37 8.42
N ASN A 19 -0.18 2.45 7.61
CA ASN A 19 -0.91 1.29 8.12
C ASN A 19 0.06 0.16 8.55
N ASN A 20 0.01 -0.23 9.82
CA ASN A 20 0.67 -1.44 10.31
C ASN A 20 -0.27 -2.63 10.13
N ILE A 21 0.01 -3.51 9.15
CA ILE A 21 -0.73 -4.76 8.98
C ILE A 21 0.01 -5.86 9.72
N SER A 22 -0.59 -6.36 10.80
CA SER A 22 -0.03 -7.44 11.61
C SER A 22 0.10 -8.73 10.79
N ALA A 23 1.22 -9.43 10.96
CA ALA A 23 1.42 -10.76 10.39
C ALA A 23 0.58 -11.86 11.08
N ASN A 24 -0.09 -11.50 12.19
CA ASN A 24 -0.89 -12.39 13.06
C ASN A 24 -0.19 -13.73 13.33
N LYS A 25 1.12 -13.65 13.61
CA LYS A 25 1.97 -14.82 13.80
C LYS A 25 1.53 -15.59 15.05
N SER A 26 1.30 -16.90 14.90
CA SER A 26 1.08 -17.81 16.03
C SER A 26 1.92 -19.08 15.90
N VAL A 27 2.23 -19.68 17.04
CA VAL A 27 2.84 -21.00 17.15
C VAL A 27 1.93 -21.84 18.02
N GLU A 28 1.44 -22.95 17.47
CA GLU A 28 0.54 -23.88 18.15
C GLU A 28 1.27 -25.21 18.33
N GLY A 29 1.33 -25.71 19.57
CA GLY A 29 1.79 -27.07 19.84
C GLY A 29 0.78 -28.08 19.29
N LEU A 30 1.28 -29.20 18.76
CA LEU A 30 0.41 -30.29 18.31
C LEU A 30 0.16 -31.27 19.46
N THR A 31 -1.01 -31.91 19.43
CA THR A 31 -1.33 -33.05 20.29
C THR A 31 -1.03 -34.35 19.54
N ASP A 32 -0.60 -35.38 20.27
CA ASP A 32 -0.41 -36.72 19.72
C ASP A 32 -1.76 -37.43 19.45
N GLU A 33 -1.73 -38.64 18.88
CA GLU A 33 -2.93 -39.45 18.61
C GLU A 33 -3.72 -39.84 19.89
N TYR A 34 -3.14 -39.64 21.08
CA TYR A 34 -3.73 -39.94 22.37
C TYR A 34 -4.21 -38.68 23.12
N GLY A 35 -4.10 -37.49 22.50
CA GLY A 35 -4.54 -36.22 23.06
C GLY A 35 -3.58 -35.59 24.07
N HIS A 36 -2.35 -36.11 24.22
CA HIS A 36 -1.31 -35.46 25.02
C HIS A 36 -0.62 -34.37 24.21
N GLU A 37 -0.10 -33.33 24.86
CA GLU A 37 0.81 -32.40 24.18
C GLU A 37 2.00 -33.18 23.62
N ALA A 38 2.26 -33.08 22.31
CA ALA A 38 3.29 -33.86 21.62
C ALA A 38 4.74 -33.49 22.02
N GLY A 39 4.93 -32.76 23.12
CA GLY A 39 6.22 -32.23 23.56
C GLY A 39 6.90 -31.43 22.45
N TYR A 40 8.23 -31.48 22.42
CA TYR A 40 9.08 -30.80 21.42
C TYR A 40 9.01 -31.39 19.99
N MET A 41 8.15 -32.39 19.74
CA MET A 41 8.24 -33.19 18.50
C MET A 41 7.66 -32.48 17.28
N SER A 42 6.60 -31.68 17.44
CA SER A 42 5.99 -30.97 16.30
C SER A 42 5.18 -29.74 16.74
N ALA A 43 5.21 -28.70 15.91
CA ALA A 43 4.45 -27.46 16.11
C ALA A 43 3.98 -26.88 14.76
N VAL A 44 2.89 -26.12 14.78
CA VAL A 44 2.36 -25.39 13.63
C VAL A 44 2.73 -23.92 13.74
N LEU A 45 3.42 -23.39 12.74
CA LEU A 45 3.69 -21.96 12.58
C LEU A 45 2.70 -21.36 11.59
N LYS A 46 1.89 -20.40 12.05
CA LYS A 46 1.02 -19.59 11.20
C LYS A 46 1.59 -18.19 11.07
N TRP A 47 1.60 -17.65 9.85
CA TRP A 47 2.05 -16.30 9.53
C TRP A 47 1.42 -15.83 8.22
N ALA A 48 1.36 -14.52 8.00
CA ALA A 48 0.84 -13.93 6.77
C ALA A 48 1.80 -14.16 5.59
N SER A 49 1.41 -15.02 4.65
CA SER A 49 2.18 -15.29 3.42
C SER A 49 2.04 -14.17 2.36
N SER A 50 1.01 -13.34 2.46
CA SER A 50 0.80 -12.16 1.62
C SER A 50 -0.04 -11.11 2.34
N TYR A 51 0.03 -9.87 1.85
CA TYR A 51 -0.81 -8.76 2.30
C TYR A 51 -1.58 -8.21 1.10
N ASN A 52 -2.87 -7.95 1.29
CA ASN A 52 -3.74 -7.40 0.26
C ASN A 52 -4.14 -5.98 0.65
N ILE A 53 -3.88 -5.02 -0.24
CA ILE A 53 -4.29 -3.63 -0.11
C ILE A 53 -5.09 -3.30 -1.37
N GLY A 54 -6.34 -2.86 -1.18
CA GLY A 54 -7.25 -2.54 -2.27
C GLY A 54 -8.08 -1.32 -1.93
N MET A 55 -8.50 -0.60 -2.97
CA MET A 55 -9.42 0.52 -2.87
C MET A 55 -10.49 0.38 -3.95
N GLU A 56 -11.73 0.60 -3.56
CA GLU A 56 -12.89 0.52 -4.46
C GLU A 56 -13.64 1.86 -4.44
N LEU A 57 -14.07 2.31 -5.61
CA LEU A 57 -14.97 3.45 -5.76
C LEU A 57 -16.37 2.91 -6.03
N THR A 58 -17.31 3.25 -5.16
CA THR A 58 -18.70 2.74 -5.22
C THR A 58 -19.65 3.63 -6.02
N ASN A 59 -19.17 4.78 -6.53
CA ASN A 59 -19.99 5.77 -7.24
C ASN A 59 -19.37 6.07 -8.62
N GLU A 60 -20.21 6.02 -9.66
CA GLU A 60 -19.85 6.18 -11.07
C GLU A 60 -19.30 7.57 -11.43
N ASN A 61 -19.52 8.58 -10.58
CA ASN A 61 -18.98 9.92 -10.77
C ASN A 61 -17.49 10.04 -10.43
N PHE A 62 -16.87 8.99 -9.90
CA PHE A 62 -15.45 8.95 -9.56
C PHE A 62 -14.72 7.91 -10.39
N GLN A 63 -13.46 8.20 -10.71
CA GLN A 63 -12.59 7.29 -11.44
C GLN A 63 -11.16 7.36 -10.90
N PHE A 64 -10.47 6.23 -10.90
CA PHE A 64 -9.03 6.21 -10.67
C PHE A 64 -8.31 6.74 -11.90
N TYR A 65 -7.73 7.95 -11.79
CA TYR A 65 -7.00 8.56 -12.89
C TYR A 65 -5.57 8.03 -13.02
N LYS A 66 -4.87 7.87 -11.89
CA LYS A 66 -3.54 7.25 -11.80
C LYS A 66 -3.40 6.49 -10.49
N VAL A 67 -2.64 5.40 -10.52
CA VAL A 67 -2.32 4.54 -9.38
C VAL A 67 -0.80 4.34 -9.34
N SER A 68 -0.22 4.11 -8.16
CA SER A 68 1.19 3.73 -8.01
C SER A 68 1.37 2.87 -6.76
N PRO A 69 2.19 1.80 -6.81
CA PRO A 69 2.90 1.27 -7.99
C PRO A 69 1.96 0.56 -8.97
N ILE A 70 2.25 0.65 -10.27
CA ILE A 70 1.43 0.06 -11.35
C ILE A 70 1.91 -1.34 -11.73
N ASN A 71 3.22 -1.58 -11.60
CA ASN A 71 3.85 -2.84 -11.94
C ASN A 71 4.20 -3.63 -10.67
N PRO A 72 4.36 -4.97 -10.77
CA PRO A 72 4.98 -5.76 -9.72
C PRO A 72 6.39 -5.24 -9.47
N ILE A 73 6.72 -4.99 -8.19
CA ILE A 73 8.05 -4.54 -7.78
C ILE A 73 8.55 -5.48 -6.69
N ASP A 74 9.65 -6.18 -6.96
CA ASP A 74 10.30 -7.11 -6.02
C ASP A 74 11.43 -6.42 -5.21
N THR A 75 11.29 -5.14 -4.91
CA THR A 75 12.29 -4.38 -4.15
C THR A 75 11.89 -4.25 -2.68
N LYS A 76 12.89 -4.32 -1.79
CA LYS A 76 12.71 -4.21 -0.33
C LYS A 76 12.11 -2.85 0.11
N THR A 77 12.36 -1.81 -0.66
CA THR A 77 11.82 -0.46 -0.45
C THR A 77 11.22 0.01 -1.75
N ILE A 78 9.97 0.46 -1.71
CA ILE A 78 9.24 1.05 -2.84
C ILE A 78 9.08 2.53 -2.54
N THR A 79 9.42 3.39 -3.49
CA THR A 79 9.25 4.85 -3.38
C THR A 79 8.56 5.36 -4.62
N SER A 80 7.45 6.07 -4.43
CA SER A 80 6.67 6.66 -5.52
C SER A 80 6.41 8.13 -5.22
N SER A 81 6.67 9.00 -6.19
CA SER A 81 6.35 10.41 -6.14
C SER A 81 5.18 10.71 -7.08
N ILE A 82 4.22 11.49 -6.58
CA ILE A 82 3.09 12.01 -7.34
C ILE A 82 3.24 13.52 -7.40
N GLY A 83 3.43 14.06 -8.60
CA GLY A 83 3.48 15.49 -8.88
C GLY A 83 2.20 15.96 -9.56
N TYR A 84 1.74 17.17 -9.23
CA TYR A 84 0.60 17.83 -9.85
C TYR A 84 1.03 19.14 -10.51
N ASN A 85 0.73 19.31 -11.79
CA ASN A 85 0.90 20.58 -12.51
C ASN A 85 -0.45 21.30 -12.61
N ILE A 86 -0.42 22.62 -12.45
CA ILE A 86 -1.57 23.51 -12.69
C ILE A 86 -2.07 23.28 -14.14
N GLY A 87 -3.38 23.11 -14.30
CA GLY A 87 -4.01 22.65 -15.55
C GLY A 87 -4.39 21.16 -15.55
N GLY A 88 -4.18 20.45 -14.44
CA GLY A 88 -4.70 19.09 -14.23
C GLY A 88 -3.78 17.93 -14.67
N GLU A 89 -2.53 18.19 -15.06
CA GLU A 89 -1.59 17.12 -15.42
C GLU A 89 -0.99 16.48 -14.15
N ILE A 90 -1.15 15.16 -14.01
CA ILE A 90 -0.53 14.38 -12.93
C ILE A 90 0.70 13.64 -13.46
N LYS A 91 1.85 13.77 -12.81
CA LYS A 91 3.06 12.98 -13.09
C LYS A 91 3.30 11.99 -11.97
N VAL A 92 3.66 10.76 -12.32
CA VAL A 92 4.00 9.69 -11.38
C VAL A 92 5.40 9.23 -11.70
N SER A 93 6.26 9.13 -10.69
CA SER A 93 7.63 8.67 -10.82
C SER A 93 7.98 7.64 -9.74
N ASP A 94 8.77 6.64 -10.11
CA ASP A 94 9.23 5.56 -9.22
C ASP A 94 10.49 5.96 -8.43
N LYS A 95 10.75 7.27 -8.33
CA LYS A 95 11.86 7.88 -7.60
C LYS A 95 11.32 9.04 -6.78
N ALA A 96 11.95 9.31 -5.64
CA ALA A 96 11.66 10.52 -4.87
C ALA A 96 11.98 11.75 -5.73
N ASP A 97 10.95 12.42 -6.24
CA ASP A 97 11.11 13.66 -6.99
C ASP A 97 11.20 14.81 -5.99
N GLY A 98 12.42 15.31 -5.81
CA GLY A 98 12.73 16.39 -4.88
C GLY A 98 12.28 17.74 -5.43
N GLY A 99 11.00 18.05 -5.32
CA GLY A 99 10.45 19.41 -5.52
C GLY A 99 10.78 20.37 -4.37
N GLY A 100 11.97 20.25 -3.76
CA GLY A 100 12.46 21.17 -2.75
C GLY A 100 13.17 22.32 -3.43
N VAL A 101 12.53 23.48 -3.48
CA VAL A 101 13.23 24.74 -3.76
C VAL A 101 14.28 24.90 -2.65
N ALA A 102 15.54 24.66 -2.99
CA ALA A 102 16.66 25.05 -2.15
C ALA A 102 16.72 26.58 -2.14
N LEU A 103 16.07 27.20 -1.14
CA LEU A 103 16.32 28.58 -0.80
C LEU A 103 17.71 28.65 -0.16
N LYS A 104 18.67 29.22 -0.89
CA LYS A 104 19.85 29.88 -0.31
C LYS A 104 19.58 31.37 -0.24
#